data_AF-A0A380EGB8-F1
#
_entry.id   AF-A0A380EGB8-F1
#
_cell.length_a   1.000
_cell.length_b   1.000
_cell.length_c   1.000
_cell.angle_alpha   90.00
_cell.angle_beta   90.00
_cell.angle_gamma   90.00
#
_symmetry.space_group_name_H-M   'P 1'
#
loop_
_entity.id
_entity.type
_entity.pdbx_description
1 polymer ?
#
loop_
_entity_poly.entity_id
_entity_poly.type
_entity_poly.pdbx_seq_one_letter_code
_entity_poly.pdbx_strand_id
1 'polypeptide(L)'
;MLTDSAEFNRVLGEYCERSLVLIGGDPGIGKSTLLLQICASLSQKKKVLYITGEESLSQTKLRAERLDEDSSELQVLAETDLEVIYQTVKKNNLIY
;
A
#
# COMPACT_ATOMS: atom_id res chain seq x y z
N MET A 1 2.45 -10.67 14.27
CA MET A 1 2.87 -9.33 13.80
C MET A 1 2.56 -9.22 12.31
N LEU A 2 2.20 -8.04 11.82
CA LEU A 2 1.72 -7.84 10.44
C LEU A 2 2.86 -7.74 9.44
N THR A 3 3.89 -6.97 9.80
CA THR A 3 5.16 -6.88 9.08
C THR A 3 6.27 -7.45 9.96
N ASP A 4 7.43 -7.72 9.36
CA ASP A 4 8.63 -8.11 10.13
C ASP A 4 9.34 -6.89 10.77
N SER A 5 9.03 -5.68 10.30
CA SER A 5 9.49 -4.42 10.92
C SER A 5 8.66 -4.07 12.15
N ALA A 6 9.31 -3.93 13.31
CA ALA A 6 8.69 -3.48 14.55
C ALA A 6 8.15 -2.04 14.44
N GLU A 7 8.87 -1.15 13.74
CA GLU A 7 8.43 0.24 13.54
C GLU A 7 7.18 0.31 12.65
N PHE A 8 7.07 -0.53 11.62
CA PHE A 8 5.86 -0.56 10.80
C PHE A 8 4.65 -1.07 11.59
N ASN A 9 4.84 -2.11 12.41
CA ASN A 9 3.78 -2.56 13.33
C ASN A 9 3.38 -1.46 14.33
N ARG A 10 4.33 -0.64 14.79
CA ARG A 10 4.05 0.51 15.67
C ARG A 10 3.28 1.62 14.94
N VAL A 11 3.66 1.94 13.70
CA VAL A 11 2.99 2.97 12.87
C VAL A 11 1.56 2.55 12.51
N LEU A 12 1.36 1.27 12.17
CA LEU A 12 0.05 0.71 11.87
C LEU A 12 -0.84 0.54 13.12
N GLY A 13 -0.25 0.63 14.32
CA GLY A 13 -0.92 0.45 15.60
C GLY A 13 -1.48 -0.97 15.75
N GLU A 14 -2.56 -1.09 16.53
CA GLU A 14 -3.36 -2.31 16.60
C GLU A 14 -4.21 -2.46 15.33
N TYR A 15 -3.57 -2.69 14.18
CA TYR A 15 -4.28 -3.02 12.96
C TYR A 15 -5.28 -4.15 13.26
N CYS A 16 -6.52 -3.88 12.91
CA CYS A 16 -7.60 -4.83 12.99
C CYS A 16 -8.06 -5.14 11.57
N GLU A 17 -8.44 -6.38 11.30
CA GLU A 17 -9.09 -6.67 10.03
C GLU A 17 -10.34 -5.81 9.90
N ARG A 18 -10.59 -5.30 8.69
CA ARG A 18 -11.71 -4.38 8.40
C ARG A 18 -11.63 -3.02 9.11
N SER A 19 -10.41 -2.51 9.34
CA SER A 19 -10.18 -1.14 9.81
C SER A 19 -9.88 -0.16 8.67
N LEU A 20 -10.08 1.13 8.94
CA LEU A 20 -9.55 2.23 8.14
C LEU A 20 -8.45 2.95 8.92
N VAL A 21 -7.28 3.12 8.31
CA VAL A 21 -6.15 3.85 8.90
C VAL A 21 -5.90 5.11 8.05
N LEU A 22 -5.81 6.27 8.72
CA LEU A 22 -5.47 7.54 8.09
C LEU A 22 -4.03 7.92 8.46
N ILE A 23 -3.19 8.18 7.45
CA ILE A 23 -1.82 8.66 7.65
C ILE A 23 -1.74 10.14 7.27
N GLY A 24 -1.61 10.99 8.28
CA GLY A 24 -1.45 12.44 8.14
C GLY A 24 0.02 12.88 8.23
N GLY A 25 0.29 14.12 7.80
CA GLY A 25 1.61 14.75 7.87
C GLY A 25 1.85 15.73 6.73
N ASP A 26 2.93 16.52 6.82
CA ASP A 26 3.22 17.58 5.85
C ASP A 26 3.49 17.04 4.43
N PRO A 27 3.17 17.80 3.37
CA PRO A 27 3.59 17.46 2.01
C PRO A 27 5.11 17.23 1.94
N GLY A 28 5.54 16.15 1.28
CA GLY A 28 6.96 15.82 1.14
C GLY A 28 7.62 15.11 2.34
N ILE A 29 6.93 14.93 3.48
CA ILE A 29 7.50 14.23 4.66
C ILE A 29 7.75 12.72 4.44
N GLY A 30 7.34 12.17 3.30
CA GLY A 30 7.57 10.76 2.95
C GLY A 30 6.40 9.82 3.24
N LYS A 31 5.17 10.32 3.44
CA LYS A 31 3.97 9.48 3.68
C LYS A 31 3.79 8.37 2.64
N SER A 32 3.85 8.70 1.36
CA SER A 32 3.69 7.73 0.26
C SER A 32 4.86 6.75 0.21
N THR A 33 6.07 7.17 0.58
CA THR A 33 7.23 6.27 0.71
C THR A 33 6.99 5.25 1.81
N LEU A 34 6.60 5.71 3.01
CA LEU A 34 6.32 4.85 4.15
C LEU A 34 5.19 3.87 3.85
N LEU A 35 4.11 4.33 3.23
CA LEU A 35 3.01 3.48 2.79
C LEU A 35 3.47 2.42 1.78
N LEU A 36 4.28 2.80 0.80
CA LEU A 36 4.78 1.87 -0.21
C LEU A 36 5.67 0.78 0.42
N GLN A 37 6.53 1.14 1.38
CA GLN A 37 7.35 0.20 2.14
C GLN A 37 6.51 -0.77 2.98
N ILE A 38 5.52 -0.25 3.69
CA ILE A 38 4.58 -1.06 4.47
C ILE A 38 3.82 -2.02 3.54
N CYS A 39 3.29 -1.53 2.42
CA CYS A 39 2.56 -2.35 1.46
C CYS A 39 3.43 -3.44 0.84
N ALA A 40 4.67 -3.15 0.47
CA ALA A 40 5.62 -4.14 -0.03
C ALA A 40 5.94 -5.20 1.03
N SER A 41 6.20 -4.80 2.28
CA SER A 41 6.41 -5.75 3.38
C SER A 41 5.18 -6.62 3.64
N LEU A 42 3.97 -6.05 3.58
CA LEU A 42 2.72 -6.78 3.78
C LEU A 42 2.38 -7.72 2.61
N SER A 43 2.72 -7.35 1.37
CA SER A 43 2.37 -8.14 0.18
C SER A 43 3.01 -9.52 0.19
N GLN A 44 4.13 -9.68 0.91
CA GLN A 44 4.79 -10.97 1.12
C GLN A 44 3.95 -11.97 1.94
N LYS A 45 2.93 -11.50 2.68
CA LYS A 45 2.11 -12.33 3.57
C LYS A 45 0.61 -12.24 3.28
N LYS A 46 0.16 -11.18 2.63
CA LYS A 46 -1.25 -10.91 2.34
C LYS A 46 -1.39 -10.34 0.93
N LYS A 47 -2.58 -10.47 0.34
CA LYS A 47 -2.91 -9.74 -0.90
C LYS A 47 -3.01 -8.26 -0.59
N VAL A 48 -2.19 -7.45 -1.25
CA VAL A 48 -2.17 -5.99 -1.09
C VAL A 48 -2.32 -5.34 -2.45
N LEU A 49 -3.24 -4.39 -2.55
CA LEU A 49 -3.42 -3.51 -3.70
C LEU A 49 -3.10 -2.08 -3.29
N TYR A 50 -1.99 -1.55 -3.81
CA TYR A 50 -1.63 -0.15 -3.66
C TYR A 50 -2.30 0.67 -4.77
N ILE A 51 -3.20 1.57 -4.39
CA ILE A 51 -3.94 2.43 -5.32
C ILE A 51 -3.43 3.85 -5.18
N THR A 52 -3.07 4.48 -6.29
CA THR A 52 -2.63 5.88 -6.33
C THR A 52 -3.38 6.66 -7.39
N GLY A 53 -3.79 7.88 -7.05
CA GLY A 53 -4.33 8.86 -8.00
C GLY A 53 -3.36 9.98 -8.35
N GLU A 54 -2.22 10.07 -7.66
CA GLU A 54 -1.25 11.17 -7.81
C GLU A 54 -0.03 10.79 -8.66
N GLU A 55 0.35 9.50 -8.68
CA GLU A 55 1.55 9.01 -9.34
C GLU A 55 1.20 8.00 -10.45
N SER A 56 1.98 8.00 -11.53
CA SER A 56 1.86 6.96 -12.57
C SER A 56 2.44 5.61 -12.11
N LEU A 57 2.07 4.53 -12.79
CA LEU A 57 2.62 3.19 -12.54
C LEU A 57 4.15 3.17 -12.69
N SER A 58 4.70 3.84 -13.71
CA SER A 58 6.15 3.91 -13.95
C SER A 58 6.89 4.62 -12.81
N GLN A 59 6.33 5.73 -12.31
CA GLN A 59 6.91 6.45 -11.17
C GLN A 59 6.85 5.59 -9.89
N THR A 60 5.71 4.95 -9.63
CA THR A 60 5.54 4.07 -8.47
C THR A 60 6.50 2.89 -8.52
N LYS A 61 6.65 2.26 -9.69
CA LYS A 61 7.59 1.14 -9.91
C LYS A 61 9.04 1.53 -9.64
N LEU A 62 9.50 2.65 -10.21
CA LEU A 62 10.87 3.14 -9.97
C LEU A 62 11.14 3.44 -8.49
N ARG A 63 10.12 3.85 -7.75
CA ARG A 63 10.23 4.05 -6.30
C ARG A 63 10.31 2.72 -5.56
N ALA A 64 9.44 1.78 -5.89
CA ALA A 64 9.41 0.44 -5.29
C ALA A 64 10.73 -0.32 -5.51
N GLU A 65 11.35 -0.19 -6.69
CA GLU A 65 12.65 -0.79 -7.00
C GLU A 65 13.82 -0.24 -6.17
N ARG A 66 13.65 0.93 -5.54
CA ARG A 66 14.66 1.55 -4.66
C ARG A 66 14.46 1.23 -3.19
N LEU A 67 13.34 0.58 -2.84
CA LEU A 67 13.06 0.16 -1.48
C LEU A 67 13.88 -1.10 -1.15
N ASP A 68 14.24 -1.25 0.12
CA ASP A 68 14.88 -2.48 0.60
C ASP A 68 13.87 -3.63 0.70
N GLU A 69 12.58 -3.31 0.78
CA GLU A 69 11.49 -4.28 0.84
C GLU A 69 11.20 -4.95 -0.52
N ASP A 70 11.00 -6.27 -0.50
CA ASP A 70 10.59 -7.03 -1.67
C ASP A 70 9.15 -6.66 -2.09
N SER A 71 9.03 -6.03 -3.25
CA SER A 71 7.75 -5.57 -3.84
C SER A 71 7.24 -6.47 -4.97
N SER A 72 7.81 -7.67 -5.16
CA SER A 72 7.44 -8.60 -6.24
C SER A 72 5.97 -9.03 -6.22
N GLU A 73 5.39 -9.18 -5.03
CA GLU A 73 3.98 -9.56 -4.82
C GLU A 73 3.02 -8.36 -4.69
N LEU A 74 3.54 -7.13 -4.76
CA LEU A 74 2.71 -5.93 -4.58
C LEU A 74 1.94 -5.61 -5.87
N GLN A 75 0.61 -5.63 -5.79
CA GLN A 75 -0.24 -5.18 -6.88
C GLN A 75 -0.40 -3.66 -6.81
N VAL A 76 -0.28 -2.98 -7.96
CA VAL A 76 -0.38 -1.52 -8.06
C VAL A 76 -1.43 -1.12 -9.09
N LEU A 77 -2.27 -0.16 -8.75
CA LEU A 77 -3.26 0.46 -9.63
C LEU A 77 -3.08 1.98 -9.60
N ALA A 78 -2.92 2.60 -10.76
CA ALA A 78 -2.92 4.06 -10.90
C ALA A 78 -4.27 4.49 -11.48
N GLU A 79 -5.23 4.83 -10.61
CA GLU A 79 -6.59 5.19 -10.99
C GLU A 79 -7.19 6.25 -10.07
N THR A 80 -8.08 7.07 -10.62
CA THR A 80 -8.82 8.10 -9.89
C THR A 80 -10.33 7.87 -9.91
N ASP A 81 -10.83 7.04 -10.82
CA ASP A 81 -12.24 6.68 -10.90
C ASP A 81 -12.59 5.63 -9.83
N LEU A 82 -13.49 6.01 -8.92
CA LEU A 82 -13.91 5.16 -7.81
C LEU A 82 -14.67 3.90 -8.26
N GLU A 83 -15.41 3.95 -9.37
CA GLU A 83 -16.12 2.77 -9.89
C GLU A 83 -15.11 1.76 -10.42
N VAL A 84 -14.10 2.22 -11.17
CA VAL A 84 -13.01 1.35 -11.67
C VAL A 84 -12.24 0.74 -10.50
N ILE A 85 -11.91 1.54 -9.47
CA ILE A 85 -11.27 1.07 -8.25
C ILE A 85 -12.13 -0.01 -7.58
N TYR A 86 -13.42 0.26 -7.36
CA TYR A 86 -14.33 -0.67 -6.69
C TYR A 86 -14.44 -2.01 -7.42
N GLN A 87 -14.63 -1.98 -8.75
CA GLN A 87 -14.70 -3.20 -9.56
C GLN A 87 -13.38 -3.98 -9.54
N THR A 88 -12.23 -3.28 -9.52
CA THR A 88 -10.91 -3.91 -9.42
C THR A 88 -10.73 -4.61 -8.08
N VAL A 89 -11.07 -3.94 -6.98
CA VAL A 89 -10.98 -4.49 -5.63
C VAL A 89 -11.89 -5.71 -5.49
N LYS A 90 -13.12 -5.64 -6.02
CA LYS A 90 -14.07 -6.75 -6.05
C LYS A 90 -13.57 -7.94 -6.87
N LYS A 91 -13.01 -7.70 -8.06
CA LYS A 91 -12.46 -8.77 -8.93
C LYS A 91 -11.28 -9.50 -8.30
N ASN A 92 -10.46 -8.82 -7.49
CA ASN A 92 -9.32 -9.39 -6.80
C ASN A 92 -9.69 -10.09 -5.47
N ASN A 93 -10.99 -10.15 -5.12
CA ASN A 93 -11.50 -10.66 -3.83
C ASN A 93 -10.82 -10.00 -2.62
N LEU A 94 -10.58 -8.68 -2.71
CA LEU A 94 -10.06 -7.87 -1.59
C LEU A 94 -11.19 -7.30 -0.73
N ILE A 95 -12.42 -7.31 -1.25
CA ILE A 95 -13.65 -7.12 -0.51
C ILE A 95 -14.46 -8.40 -0.73
N TYR A 96 -15.03 -8.95 0.35
CA TYR A 96 -15.78 -10.21 0.47
C TYR A 96 -14.94 -11.47 0.69
#